data_AF-A0A944HR54-F1
#
_entry.id   AF-A0A944HR54-F1
#
_cell.length_a   1.000
_cell.length_b   1.000
_cell.length_c   1.000
_cell.angle_alpha   90.00
_cell.angle_beta   90.00
_cell.angle_gamma   90.00
#
_symmetry.space_group_name_H-M   'P 1'
#
loop_
_entity.id
_entity.type
_entity.pdbx_description
1 polymer ?
#
loop_
_entity_poly.entity_id
_entity_poly.type
_entity_poly.pdbx_seq_one_letter_code
_entity_poly.pdbx_strand_id
1 'polypeptide(L)'
;GGTVVVVAEPTLRPVQALVRWDPAGHAVRELADRAELGFPPVSRMAAVAGPPEAVADLIAVAELPAGTEVLGPVPLPVTAPGRPRRQGDPPPGEHWERALLRVRPGQGGELAAALKTAQATRLARRDGEPVRLRIDPPDIG
;
A
#
# COMPACT_ATOMS: atom_id res chain seq x y z
N GLY A 1 -38.45 11.54 4.54
CA GLY A 1 -37.38 12.10 3.70
C GLY A 1 -36.47 12.94 4.57
N GLY A 2 -35.16 12.85 4.37
CA GLY A 2 -34.17 13.67 5.08
C GLY A 2 -33.46 14.60 4.09
N THR A 3 -33.09 15.79 4.56
CA THR A 3 -32.26 16.71 3.80
C THR A 3 -30.80 16.29 3.93
N VAL A 4 -30.09 16.16 2.80
CA VAL A 4 -28.65 15.90 2.75
C VAL A 4 -27.97 17.13 2.16
N VAL A 5 -26.92 17.61 2.81
CA VAL A 5 -26.09 18.73 2.34
C VAL A 5 -24.68 18.21 2.09
N VAL A 6 -24.11 18.52 0.93
CA VAL A 6 -22.76 18.14 0.52
C VAL A 6 -21.91 19.40 0.43
N VAL A 7 -20.80 19.44 1.17
CA VAL A 7 -19.83 20.54 1.12
C VAL A 7 -18.59 20.05 0.37
N ALA A 8 -18.57 20.29 -0.95
CA ALA A 8 -17.49 19.89 -1.84
C ALA A 8 -17.52 20.71 -3.14
N GLU A 9 -16.46 20.66 -3.94
CA GLU A 9 -16.43 21.27 -5.28
C GLU A 9 -17.53 20.63 -6.18
N PRO A 10 -18.51 21.41 -6.68
CA PRO A 10 -19.69 20.87 -7.36
C PRO A 10 -19.39 20.05 -8.61
N THR A 11 -18.26 20.31 -9.27
CA THR A 11 -17.88 19.63 -10.51
C THR A 11 -17.20 18.27 -10.28
N LEU A 12 -16.89 17.92 -9.02
CA LEU A 12 -16.28 16.63 -8.70
C LEU A 12 -17.18 15.46 -9.09
N ARG A 13 -16.59 14.44 -9.71
CA ARG A 13 -17.30 13.24 -10.18
C ARG A 13 -18.12 12.55 -9.06
N PRO A 14 -17.62 12.35 -7.84
CA PRO A 14 -18.42 11.78 -6.74
C PRO A 14 -19.65 12.63 -6.38
N VAL A 15 -19.54 13.96 -6.45
CA VAL A 15 -20.65 14.89 -6.15
C VAL A 15 -21.74 14.75 -7.21
N GLN A 16 -21.36 14.73 -8.49
CA GLN A 16 -22.31 14.54 -9.59
C GLN A 16 -23.00 13.18 -9.53
N ALA A 17 -22.29 12.11 -9.17
CA ALA A 17 -22.86 10.79 -8.97
C ALA A 17 -23.90 10.78 -7.85
N LEU A 18 -23.62 11.46 -6.73
CA LEU A 18 -24.54 11.57 -5.61
C LEU A 18 -25.80 12.37 -5.97
N VAL A 19 -25.64 13.52 -6.64
CA VAL A 19 -26.76 14.38 -7.08
C VAL A 19 -27.68 13.64 -8.06
N ARG A 20 -27.11 12.84 -8.97
CA ARG A 20 -27.87 12.05 -9.94
C ARG A 20 -28.36 10.71 -9.40
N TRP A 21 -27.97 10.35 -8.18
CA TRP A 21 -28.20 9.03 -7.59
C TRP A 21 -27.72 7.88 -8.49
N ASP A 22 -26.50 8.00 -9.03
CA ASP A 22 -25.83 6.99 -9.87
C ASP A 22 -24.56 6.41 -9.18
N PRO A 23 -24.70 5.66 -8.08
CA PRO A 23 -23.56 5.03 -7.42
C PRO A 23 -22.96 3.87 -8.26
N ALA A 24 -23.78 3.16 -9.04
CA ALA A 24 -23.31 2.04 -9.85
C ALA A 24 -22.42 2.51 -11.01
N GLY A 25 -22.83 3.53 -11.76
CA GLY A 25 -22.02 4.11 -12.81
C GLY A 25 -20.75 4.76 -12.27
N HIS A 26 -20.79 5.37 -11.08
CA HIS A 26 -19.60 5.84 -10.40
C HIS A 26 -18.60 4.71 -10.11
N ALA A 27 -19.07 3.62 -9.52
CA ALA A 27 -18.23 2.47 -9.18
C ALA A 27 -17.60 1.79 -10.40
N VAL A 28 -18.35 1.64 -11.51
CA VAL A 28 -17.81 1.07 -12.76
C VAL A 28 -16.66 1.92 -13.31
N ARG A 29 -16.83 3.25 -13.31
CA ARG A 29 -15.78 4.18 -13.76
C ARG A 29 -14.56 4.16 -12.84
N GLU A 30 -14.78 4.19 -11.53
CA GLU A 30 -13.69 4.10 -10.55
C GLU A 30 -12.92 2.78 -10.69
N LEU A 31 -13.63 1.66 -10.92
CA LEU A 31 -13.00 0.38 -11.18
C LEU A 31 -12.18 0.38 -12.47
N ALA A 32 -12.68 1.00 -13.54
CA ALA A 32 -11.94 1.15 -14.79
C ALA A 32 -10.66 1.99 -14.60
N ASP A 33 -10.75 3.14 -13.93
CA ASP A 33 -9.59 3.99 -13.60
C ASP A 33 -8.54 3.18 -12.78
N ARG A 34 -8.99 2.37 -11.82
CA ARG A 34 -8.09 1.48 -11.06
C ARG A 34 -7.51 0.36 -11.89
N ALA A 35 -8.27 -0.19 -12.84
CA ALA A 35 -7.80 -1.22 -13.75
C ALA A 35 -6.66 -0.71 -14.64
N GLU A 36 -6.79 0.50 -15.17
CA GLU A 36 -5.77 1.15 -16.00
C GLU A 36 -4.44 1.33 -15.24
N LEU A 37 -4.51 1.66 -13.94
CA LEU A 37 -3.33 1.84 -13.09
C LEU A 37 -2.84 0.55 -12.43
N GLY A 38 -3.57 -0.56 -12.58
CA GLY A 38 -3.28 -1.83 -11.91
C GLY A 38 -3.35 -1.72 -10.39
N PHE A 39 -4.34 -0.97 -9.87
CA PHE A 39 -4.56 -0.78 -8.43
C PHE A 39 -5.60 -1.77 -7.88
N PRO A 40 -5.58 -2.12 -6.58
CA PRO A 40 -6.59 -2.96 -5.98
C PRO A 40 -8.01 -2.43 -6.27
N PRO A 41 -9.01 -3.29 -6.59
CA PRO A 41 -8.99 -4.74 -6.41
C PRO A 41 -8.46 -5.54 -7.61
N VAL A 42 -8.05 -4.90 -8.72
CA VAL A 42 -7.56 -5.63 -9.92
C VAL A 42 -6.15 -6.21 -9.75
N SER A 43 -5.54 -5.96 -8.60
CA SER A 43 -4.25 -6.49 -8.16
C SER A 43 -4.28 -6.77 -6.66
N ARG A 44 -3.35 -7.59 -6.17
CA ARG A 44 -3.02 -7.68 -4.75
C ARG A 44 -1.68 -7.03 -4.50
N MET A 45 -1.52 -6.38 -3.34
CA MET A 45 -0.31 -5.64 -3.01
C MET A 45 0.17 -5.93 -1.60
N ALA A 46 1.48 -5.81 -1.39
CA ALA A 46 2.10 -5.74 -0.07
C ALA A 46 3.03 -4.54 0.00
N ALA A 47 2.96 -3.78 1.09
CA ALA A 47 3.93 -2.74 1.39
C ALA A 47 5.05 -3.29 2.26
N VAL A 48 6.30 -3.00 1.87
CA VAL A 48 7.52 -3.27 2.62
C VAL A 48 8.10 -1.91 2.98
N ALA A 49 8.16 -1.59 4.27
CA ALA A 49 8.66 -0.30 4.74
C ALA A 49 9.68 -0.46 5.87
N GLY A 50 10.74 0.31 5.86
CA GLY A 50 11.83 0.23 6.82
C GLY A 50 13.01 1.08 6.36
N PRO A 51 14.15 1.01 7.05
CA PRO A 51 15.37 1.61 6.54
C PRO A 51 15.75 1.04 5.17
N PRO A 52 16.40 1.84 4.29
CA PRO A 52 16.63 1.46 2.89
C PRO A 52 17.27 0.08 2.70
N GLU A 53 18.36 -0.19 3.41
CA GLU A 53 19.08 -1.47 3.34
C GLU A 53 18.19 -2.63 3.80
N ALA A 54 17.40 -2.41 4.86
CA ALA A 54 16.53 -3.44 5.39
C ALA A 54 15.39 -3.81 4.42
N VAL A 55 14.86 -2.83 3.68
CA VAL A 55 13.87 -3.05 2.60
C VAL A 55 14.51 -3.80 1.44
N ALA A 56 15.68 -3.37 0.97
CA ALA A 56 16.40 -4.00 -0.13
C ALA A 56 16.72 -5.47 0.17
N ASP A 57 17.30 -5.74 1.33
CA ASP A 57 17.62 -7.10 1.79
C ASP A 57 16.40 -8.01 1.82
N LEU A 58 15.28 -7.53 2.39
CA LEU A 58 14.08 -8.35 2.52
C LEU A 58 13.51 -8.73 1.15
N ILE A 59 13.49 -7.79 0.21
CA ILE A 59 13.02 -8.05 -1.16
C ILE A 59 13.96 -9.01 -1.87
N ALA A 60 15.28 -8.86 -1.68
CA ALA A 60 16.28 -9.71 -2.33
C ALA A 60 16.23 -11.18 -1.89
N VAL A 61 15.90 -11.45 -0.62
CA VAL A 61 15.80 -12.83 -0.10
C VAL A 61 14.41 -13.43 -0.22
N ALA A 62 13.40 -12.64 -0.62
CA ALA A 62 12.05 -13.13 -0.80
C ALA A 62 11.95 -13.91 -2.13
N GLU A 63 11.54 -15.17 -2.05
CA GLU A 63 11.16 -15.97 -3.22
C GLU A 63 9.79 -15.51 -3.73
N LEU A 64 9.77 -14.38 -4.43
CA LEU A 64 8.53 -13.72 -4.85
C LEU A 64 7.80 -14.53 -5.94
N PRO A 65 6.45 -14.54 -5.94
CA PRO A 65 5.65 -15.17 -6.98
C PRO A 65 6.05 -14.71 -8.39
N ALA A 66 5.93 -15.60 -9.37
CA ALA A 66 6.22 -15.26 -10.76
C ALA A 66 5.32 -14.12 -11.25
N GLY A 67 5.94 -13.09 -11.84
CA GLY A 67 5.26 -11.88 -12.30
C GLY A 67 5.00 -10.85 -11.20
N THR A 68 5.65 -10.95 -10.04
CA THR A 68 5.63 -9.89 -9.03
C THR A 68 6.33 -8.64 -9.57
N GLU A 69 5.65 -7.51 -9.49
CA GLU A 69 6.20 -6.21 -9.82
C GLU A 69 6.59 -5.46 -8.54
N VAL A 70 7.79 -4.89 -8.53
CA VAL A 70 8.29 -4.08 -7.42
C VAL A 70 8.18 -2.60 -7.82
N LEU A 71 7.36 -1.86 -7.08
CA LEU A 71 7.14 -0.43 -7.27
C LEU A 71 7.86 0.36 -6.17
N GLY A 72 8.63 1.37 -6.54
CA GLY A 72 9.50 2.10 -5.61
C GLY A 72 10.91 1.51 -5.55
N PRO A 73 11.67 1.73 -4.45
CA PRO A 73 11.25 2.32 -3.18
C PRO A 73 11.02 3.84 -3.25
N VAL A 74 10.15 4.35 -2.36
CA VAL A 74 9.91 5.79 -2.18
C VAL A 74 10.17 6.20 -0.73
N PRO A 75 10.77 7.37 -0.47
CA PRO A 75 11.03 7.84 0.88
C PRO A 75 9.73 8.13 1.62
N LEU A 76 9.66 7.71 2.89
CA LEU A 76 8.59 8.09 3.80
C LEU A 76 8.93 9.40 4.52
N PRO A 77 7.93 10.24 4.83
CA PRO A 77 8.15 11.46 5.60
C PRO A 77 8.80 11.16 6.96
N VAL A 78 9.89 11.88 7.25
CA VAL A 78 10.56 11.79 8.55
C VAL A 78 9.64 12.38 9.61
N THR A 79 9.33 11.59 10.65
CA THR A 79 8.49 12.05 11.74
C THR A 79 9.31 12.94 12.68
N ALA A 80 8.92 14.21 12.81
CA ALA A 80 9.55 15.11 13.78
C ALA A 80 9.29 14.66 15.23
N PRO A 81 10.25 14.88 16.15
CA PRO A 81 10.04 14.64 17.57
C PRO A 81 8.82 15.41 18.11
N GLY A 82 8.04 14.78 18.99
CA GLY A 82 6.89 15.43 19.65
C GLY A 82 5.58 15.46 18.84
N ARG A 83 5.55 14.98 17.60
CA ARG A 83 4.30 14.82 16.84
C ARG A 83 3.61 13.49 17.19
N PRO A 84 2.27 13.44 17.32
CA PRO A 84 1.54 12.17 17.39
C PRO A 84 1.86 11.30 16.18
N ARG A 85 2.30 10.07 16.43
CA ARG A 85 2.63 9.08 15.39
C ARG A 85 1.36 8.42 14.89
N ARG A 86 1.20 8.29 13.58
CA ARG A 86 0.20 7.39 12.99
C ARG A 86 0.74 5.96 13.00
N GLN A 87 -0.16 4.99 13.04
CA GLN A 87 0.22 3.59 12.90
C GLN A 87 0.84 3.39 11.52
N GLY A 88 2.12 2.99 11.50
CA GLY A 88 2.88 2.81 10.26
C GLY A 88 4.02 3.81 10.09
N ASP A 89 4.00 4.94 10.81
CA ASP A 89 5.04 5.97 10.68
C ASP A 89 6.43 5.46 11.06
N PRO A 90 7.50 5.93 10.39
CA PRO A 90 8.90 5.69 10.79
C PRO A 90 9.16 6.25 12.19
N PRO A 91 10.03 5.63 13.02
CA PRO A 91 10.48 6.22 14.30
C PRO A 91 10.97 7.66 14.16
N PRO A 92 10.89 8.52 15.20
CA PRO A 92 11.24 9.92 15.06
C PRO A 92 12.71 10.08 14.68
N GLY A 93 12.99 10.89 13.65
CA GLY A 93 14.34 11.09 13.14
C GLY A 93 14.90 9.95 12.26
N GLU A 94 14.16 8.85 12.07
CA GLU A 94 14.58 7.78 11.16
C GLU A 94 14.13 8.04 9.73
N HIS A 95 15.01 7.68 8.78
CA HIS A 95 14.75 7.71 7.36
C HIS A 95 14.33 6.31 6.91
N TRP A 96 13.06 6.16 6.56
CA TRP A 96 12.53 4.92 6.00
C TRP A 96 12.11 5.13 4.56
N GLU A 97 12.13 4.05 3.80
CA GLU A 97 11.55 3.97 2.48
C GLU A 97 10.45 2.91 2.45
N ARG A 98 9.62 2.95 1.42
CA ARG A 98 8.57 1.97 1.17
C ARG A 98 8.61 1.50 -0.27
N ALA A 99 8.65 0.18 -0.46
CA ALA A 99 8.37 -0.47 -1.73
C ALA A 99 6.99 -1.13 -1.67
N LEU A 100 6.30 -1.18 -2.82
CA LEU A 100 5.08 -1.96 -3.00
C LEU A 100 5.38 -3.16 -3.90
N LEU A 101 4.94 -4.34 -3.46
CA LEU A 101 5.02 -5.57 -4.24
C LEU A 101 3.63 -5.87 -4.78
N ARG A 102 3.46 -5.80 -6.09
CA ARG A 102 2.19 -6.00 -6.80
C ARG A 102 2.18 -7.38 -7.47
N VAL A 103 1.09 -8.11 -7.27
CA VAL A 103 0.82 -9.42 -7.92
C VAL A 103 -0.59 -9.48 -8.49
N ARG A 104 -0.83 -10.47 -9.35
CA ARG A 104 -2.17 -10.70 -9.92
C ARG A 104 -3.19 -11.10 -8.85
N PRO A 105 -4.49 -10.80 -9.05
CA PRO A 105 -5.55 -11.36 -8.22
C PRO A 105 -5.43 -12.88 -8.14
N GLY A 106 -5.46 -13.43 -6.92
CA GLY A 106 -5.25 -14.85 -6.66
C GLY A 106 -3.86 -15.22 -6.10
N GLN A 107 -2.82 -14.42 -6.37
CA GLN A 107 -1.46 -14.69 -5.86
C GLN A 107 -1.17 -14.07 -4.49
N GLY A 108 -2.14 -13.39 -3.86
CA GLY A 108 -1.93 -12.70 -2.58
C GLY A 108 -1.49 -13.62 -1.44
N GLY A 109 -1.98 -14.87 -1.40
CA GLY A 109 -1.55 -15.86 -0.41
C GLY A 109 -0.10 -16.31 -0.61
N GLU A 110 0.31 -16.52 -1.87
CA GLU A 110 1.69 -16.86 -2.26
C GLU A 110 2.65 -15.73 -1.89
N LEU A 111 2.28 -14.48 -2.20
CA LEU A 111 3.05 -13.29 -1.81
C LEU A 111 3.21 -13.18 -0.29
N ALA A 112 2.13 -13.36 0.47
CA ALA A 112 2.17 -13.30 1.92
C ALA A 112 3.05 -14.40 2.52
N ALA A 113 3.01 -15.61 1.95
CA ALA A 113 3.86 -16.73 2.36
C ALA A 113 5.35 -16.43 2.08
N ALA A 114 5.69 -15.96 0.89
CA ALA A 114 7.05 -15.58 0.51
C ALA A 114 7.64 -14.52 1.46
N LEU A 115 6.87 -13.45 1.74
CA LEU A 115 7.31 -12.38 2.64
C LEU A 115 7.45 -12.85 4.09
N LYS A 116 6.57 -13.75 4.55
CA LYS A 116 6.67 -14.36 5.88
C LYS A 116 7.96 -15.19 6.00
N THR A 117 8.28 -15.99 4.99
CA THR A 117 9.51 -16.80 4.96
C THR A 117 10.75 -15.89 4.95
N ALA A 118 10.77 -14.86 4.09
CA ALA A 118 11.86 -13.89 4.04
C ALA A 118 12.09 -13.20 5.40
N GLN A 119 11.02 -12.74 6.04
CA GLN A 119 11.07 -12.10 7.35
C GLN A 119 11.62 -13.05 8.43
N ALA A 120 11.19 -14.32 8.44
CA ALA A 120 11.68 -15.32 9.38
C ALA A 120 13.18 -15.59 9.21
N THR A 121 13.65 -15.70 7.95
CA THR A 121 15.07 -15.89 7.63
C THR A 121 15.93 -14.71 8.11
N ARG A 122 15.48 -13.46 7.92
CA ARG A 122 16.21 -12.27 8.42
C ARG A 122 16.31 -12.27 9.94
N LEU A 123 15.20 -12.53 10.64
CA LEU A 123 15.17 -12.59 12.10
C LEU A 123 16.11 -13.68 12.67
N ALA A 124 16.21 -14.83 12.01
CA ALA A 124 17.09 -15.92 12.43
C ALA A 124 18.58 -15.56 12.31
N ARG A 125 18.96 -14.71 11.35
CA ARG A 125 20.34 -14.24 11.17
C ARG A 125 20.75 -13.15 12.18
N ARG A 126 19.80 -12.63 12.97
CA ARG A 126 19.94 -11.36 13.72
C ARG A 126 20.35 -10.19 12.82
N ASP A 127 20.10 -10.33 11.52
CA ASP A 127 20.41 -9.31 10.53
C ASP A 127 19.29 -8.29 10.54
N GLY A 128 19.61 -7.14 11.13
CA GLY A 128 19.20 -5.88 10.55
C GLY A 128 17.98 -5.19 11.15
N GLU A 129 17.95 -3.91 10.82
CA GLU A 129 16.99 -2.91 11.24
C GLU A 129 15.53 -3.32 10.92
N PRO A 130 14.55 -2.78 11.67
CA PRO A 130 13.17 -3.24 11.60
C PRO A 130 12.52 -3.01 10.22
N VAL A 131 11.88 -4.05 9.68
CA VAL A 131 11.02 -3.96 8.49
C VAL A 131 9.57 -4.17 8.88
N ARG A 132 8.69 -3.35 8.32
CA ARG A 132 7.24 -3.42 8.45
C ARG A 132 6.64 -3.96 7.15
N LEU A 133 5.94 -5.08 7.27
CA LEU A 133 5.17 -5.67 6.18
C LEU A 133 3.69 -5.39 6.38
N ARG A 134 2.99 -4.99 5.31
CA ARG A 134 1.53 -4.83 5.31
C ARG A 134 0.92 -5.37 4.03
N ILE A 135 0.07 -6.39 4.17
CA ILE A 135 -0.74 -6.93 3.07
C ILE A 135 -1.95 -6.01 2.84
N ASP A 136 -2.30 -5.80 1.57
CA ASP A 136 -3.41 -4.95 1.11
C ASP A 136 -3.42 -3.59 1.84
N PRO A 137 -2.37 -2.77 1.64
CA PRO A 137 -2.27 -1.49 2.34
C PRO A 137 -3.46 -0.58 1.96
N PRO A 138 -4.07 0.13 2.93
CA PRO A 138 -5.24 0.98 2.70
C PRO A 138 -4.89 2.22 1.87
N ASP A 139 -3.61 2.59 1.83
CA ASP A 139 -3.06 3.65 1.01
C ASP A 139 -1.81 3.13 0.29
N ILE A 140 -1.72 3.48 -0.99
CA ILE A 140 -0.62 3.13 -1.90
C ILE A 140 0.18 4.39 -2.31
N GLY A 141 -0.21 5.57 -1.81
CA GLY A 141 0.50 6.85 -1.86
C GLY A 141 1.27 7.14 -0.58
#